data_AF-A0A6P2NPY3-F1
#
_entry.id   AF-A0A6P2NPY3-F1
#
_cell.length_a   1.000
_cell.length_b   1.000
_cell.length_c   1.000
_cell.angle_alpha   90.00
_cell.angle_beta   90.00
_cell.angle_gamma   90.00
#
_symmetry.space_group_name_H-M   'P 1'
#
loop_
_entity.id
_entity.type
_entity.pdbx_description
1 polymer ?
#
loop_
_entity_poly.entity_id
_entity_poly.type
_entity_poly.pdbx_seq_one_letter_code
_entity_poly.pdbx_strand_id
1 'polypeptide(L)'
;MGVMSKSIGTTGGIFVNYISGALVAIVLLAAQHGGELRAWTSVPWYALSAGVLGLVIAGSIGYTASQLGLTTAFTIIVATQFVVSAMLDHFGWLGAMPRPLDVTRFAGIGAIVAGVWLTSK
;
A
#
# COMPACT_ATOMS: atom_id res chain seq x y z
N MET A 1 -5.96 -4.06 -12.81
CA MET A 1 -6.99 -4.40 -11.81
C MET A 1 -8.42 -4.23 -12.34
N GLY A 2 -8.83 -3.09 -12.89
CA GLY A 2 -10.21 -2.88 -13.35
C GLY A 2 -10.73 -3.87 -14.40
N VAL A 3 -9.93 -4.18 -15.44
CA VAL A 3 -10.30 -5.20 -16.44
C VAL A 3 -10.33 -6.60 -15.81
N MET A 4 -9.32 -6.94 -15.02
CA MET A 4 -9.20 -8.24 -14.35
C MET A 4 -10.34 -8.50 -13.35
N SER A 5 -10.74 -7.47 -12.59
CA SER A 5 -11.89 -7.55 -11.68
C SER A 5 -13.22 -7.72 -12.43
N LYS A 6 -13.34 -7.18 -13.65
CA LYS A 6 -14.51 -7.39 -14.52
C LYS A 6 -14.54 -8.78 -15.14
N SER A 7 -13.38 -9.37 -15.42
CA SER A 7 -13.29 -10.67 -16.09
C SER A 7 -13.33 -11.87 -15.14
N ILE A 8 -12.61 -11.81 -14.00
CA ILE A 8 -12.43 -12.96 -13.09
C ILE A 8 -12.80 -12.63 -11.63
N GLY A 9 -13.48 -11.49 -11.41
CA GLY A 9 -13.86 -11.01 -10.09
C GLY A 9 -12.68 -10.39 -9.31
N THR A 10 -13.00 -9.62 -8.26
CA THR A 10 -12.00 -8.90 -7.46
C THR A 10 -11.04 -9.86 -6.77
N THR A 11 -11.54 -10.95 -6.17
CA THR A 11 -10.72 -11.97 -5.50
C THR A 11 -9.78 -12.69 -6.46
N GLY A 12 -10.26 -13.06 -7.66
CA GLY A 12 -9.42 -13.67 -8.70
C GLY A 12 -8.34 -12.71 -9.22
N GLY A 13 -8.69 -11.44 -9.40
CA GLY A 13 -7.74 -10.39 -9.79
C GLY A 13 -6.65 -10.16 -8.73
N ILE A 14 -7.00 -10.17 -7.45
CA ILE A 14 -6.04 -10.08 -6.35
C ILE A 14 -5.09 -11.28 -6.37
N PHE A 15 -5.64 -12.51 -6.47
CA PHE A 15 -4.82 -13.73 -6.50
C PHE A 15 -3.80 -13.74 -7.64
N VAL A 16 -4.24 -13.44 -8.87
CA VAL A 16 -3.36 -13.42 -10.05
C VAL A 16 -2.27 -12.36 -9.91
N ASN A 17 -2.59 -11.18 -9.38
CA ASN A 17 -1.61 -10.11 -9.19
C ASN A 17 -0.56 -10.46 -8.13
N TYR A 18 -0.95 -11.17 -7.07
CA TYR A 18 -0.03 -11.60 -6.02
C TYR A 18 0.86 -12.75 -6.47
N ILE A 19 0.31 -13.72 -7.21
CA ILE A 19 1.11 -14.80 -7.81
C ILE A 19 2.12 -14.26 -8.82
N SER A 20 1.71 -13.36 -9.71
CA SER A 20 2.64 -12.77 -10.68
C SER A 20 3.74 -11.96 -9.98
N GLY A 21 3.38 -11.16 -8.98
CA GLY A 21 4.34 -10.44 -8.14
C GLY A 21 5.32 -11.38 -7.40
N ALA A 22 4.82 -12.48 -6.84
CA ALA A 22 5.65 -13.49 -6.18
C ALA A 22 6.62 -14.17 -7.15
N LEU A 23 6.19 -14.51 -8.37
CA LEU A 23 7.05 -15.08 -9.39
C LEU A 23 8.19 -14.12 -9.77
N VAL A 24 7.88 -12.84 -9.98
CA VAL A 24 8.91 -11.83 -10.25
C VAL A 24 9.86 -11.69 -9.06
N ALA A 25 9.35 -11.66 -7.83
CA ALA A 25 10.18 -11.60 -6.62
C ALA A 25 11.11 -12.82 -6.50
N ILE A 26 10.66 -14.02 -6.84
CA ILE A 26 11.48 -15.24 -6.85
C ILE A 26 12.62 -15.13 -7.88
N VAL A 27 12.34 -14.62 -9.08
CA VAL A 27 13.37 -14.41 -10.11
C VAL A 27 14.41 -13.39 -9.61
N LEU A 28 13.97 -12.29 -9.00
CA LEU A 28 14.87 -11.29 -8.42
C LEU A 28 15.70 -11.84 -7.25
N LEU A 29 15.12 -12.70 -6.41
CA LEU A 29 15.84 -13.39 -5.34
C LEU A 29 16.89 -14.36 -5.90
N ALA A 30 16.55 -15.13 -6.93
CA ALA A 30 17.48 -16.04 -7.59
C ALA A 30 18.65 -15.27 -8.23
N ALA A 31 18.37 -14.13 -8.88
CA ALA A 31 19.39 -13.25 -9.46
C ALA A 31 20.34 -12.66 -8.39
N GLN A 32 19.84 -12.47 -7.17
CA GLN A 32 20.60 -11.98 -6.01
C GLN A 32 21.18 -13.11 -5.14
N HIS A 33 21.30 -14.34 -5.68
CA HIS A 33 21.85 -15.50 -4.97
C HIS A 33 21.13 -15.83 -3.64
N GLY A 34 19.82 -15.58 -3.58
CA GLY A 34 18.97 -15.89 -2.43
C GLY A 34 18.96 -14.81 -1.33
N GLY A 35 19.72 -13.72 -1.47
CA GLY A 35 19.78 -12.65 -0.47
C GLY A 35 20.02 -13.15 0.96
N GLU A 36 19.55 -12.41 1.97
CA GLU A 36 19.59 -12.81 3.38
C GLU A 36 18.30 -13.55 3.81
N LEU A 37 17.75 -14.44 2.97
CA LEU A 37 16.52 -15.19 3.30
C LEU A 37 16.64 -15.99 4.62
N ARG A 38 17.86 -16.37 5.02
CA ARG A 38 18.12 -17.04 6.31
C ARG A 38 17.77 -16.18 7.52
N ALA A 39 17.79 -14.86 7.40
CA ALA A 39 17.46 -13.94 8.48
C ALA A 39 15.95 -13.73 8.67
N TRP A 40 15.08 -14.37 7.88
CA TRP A 40 13.63 -14.19 8.01
C TRP A 40 13.07 -14.53 9.41
N THR A 41 13.74 -15.41 10.16
CA THR A 41 13.37 -15.76 11.54
C THR A 41 13.72 -14.68 12.56
N SER A 42 14.63 -13.75 12.25
CA SER A 42 14.95 -12.61 13.10
C SER A 42 14.03 -11.41 12.84
N VAL A 43 13.18 -11.48 11.82
CA VAL A 43 12.23 -10.42 11.50
C VAL A 43 11.04 -10.47 12.48
N PRO A 44 10.67 -9.33 13.09
CA PRO A 44 9.50 -9.28 13.97
C PRO A 44 8.22 -9.72 13.26
N TRP A 45 7.37 -10.49 13.95
CA TRP A 45 6.15 -11.05 13.36
C TRP A 45 5.22 -9.99 12.74
N TYR A 46 5.17 -8.79 13.35
CA TYR A 46 4.38 -7.69 12.82
C TYR A 46 4.92 -7.17 11.47
N ALA A 47 6.22 -7.26 11.22
CA ALA A 47 6.82 -6.85 9.95
C ALA A 47 6.52 -7.89 8.86
N LEU A 48 6.42 -9.18 9.22
CA LEU A 48 5.96 -10.23 8.32
C LEU A 48 4.49 -10.05 7.90
N SER A 49 3.67 -9.37 8.73
CA SER A 49 2.28 -9.03 8.38
C SER A 49 2.16 -7.99 7.27
N ALA A 50 3.24 -7.32 6.87
CA ALA A 50 3.24 -6.31 5.80
C ALA A 50 2.71 -6.85 4.46
N GLY A 51 2.94 -8.13 4.15
CA GLY A 51 2.39 -8.78 2.96
C GLY A 51 0.86 -8.86 2.98
N VAL A 52 0.28 -9.18 4.14
CA VAL A 52 -1.18 -9.24 4.35
C VAL A 52 -1.78 -7.84 4.29
N LEU A 53 -1.14 -6.85 4.93
CA LEU A 53 -1.57 -5.46 4.82
C LEU A 53 -1.54 -4.96 3.38
N GLY A 54 -0.48 -5.31 2.63
CA GLY A 54 -0.38 -5.03 1.20
C GLY A 54 -1.56 -5.62 0.43
N LEU A 55 -1.98 -6.85 0.75
CA LEU A 55 -3.11 -7.54 0.09
C LEU A 55 -4.41 -6.75 0.28
N VAL A 56 -4.68 -6.32 1.51
CA VAL A 56 -5.84 -5.50 1.85
C VAL A 56 -5.80 -4.16 1.12
N ILE A 57 -4.64 -3.51 1.06
CA ILE A 57 -4.45 -2.24 0.35
C ILE A 57 -4.70 -2.44 -1.15
N ALA A 58 -4.04 -3.39 -1.80
CA ALA A 58 -4.17 -3.64 -3.23
C ALA A 58 -5.62 -4.02 -3.62
N GLY A 59 -6.29 -4.82 -2.79
CA GLY A 59 -7.70 -5.15 -2.97
C GLY A 59 -8.62 -3.93 -2.84
N SER A 60 -8.38 -3.10 -1.82
CA SER A 60 -9.10 -1.83 -1.62
C SER A 60 -8.93 -0.90 -2.81
N ILE A 61 -7.71 -0.78 -3.36
CA ILE A 61 -7.42 0.01 -4.56
C ILE A 61 -8.25 -0.50 -5.74
N GLY A 62 -8.23 -1.81 -6.00
CA GLY A 62 -8.99 -2.42 -7.08
C GLY A 62 -10.49 -2.19 -6.96
N TYR A 63 -11.02 -2.34 -5.75
CA TYR A 63 -12.43 -2.10 -5.43
C TYR A 63 -12.80 -0.62 -5.64
N THR A 64 -12.10 0.31 -4.99
CA THR A 64 -12.37 1.75 -5.10
C THR A 64 -12.25 2.25 -6.54
N ALA A 65 -11.25 1.78 -7.29
CA ALA A 65 -11.07 2.13 -8.71
C ALA A 65 -12.23 1.66 -9.60
N SER A 66 -12.85 0.52 -9.28
CA SER A 66 -14.01 0.02 -10.04
C SER A 66 -15.29 0.81 -9.78
N GLN A 67 -15.43 1.41 -8.58
CA GLN A 67 -16.63 2.12 -8.14
C GLN A 67 -16.61 3.63 -8.40
N LEU A 68 -15.47 4.30 -8.18
CA LEU A 68 -15.35 5.76 -8.20
C LEU A 68 -14.62 6.31 -9.45
N GLY A 69 -14.16 5.42 -10.33
CA GLY A 69 -13.25 5.78 -11.41
C GLY A 69 -11.81 5.90 -10.95
N LEU A 70 -10.86 5.81 -11.90
CA LEU A 70 -9.43 5.74 -11.60
C LEU A 70 -8.93 7.01 -10.91
N THR A 71 -9.26 8.19 -11.44
CA THR A 71 -8.78 9.46 -10.90
C THR A 71 -9.16 9.64 -9.44
N THR A 72 -10.46 9.57 -9.11
CA THR A 72 -10.95 9.73 -7.74
C THR A 72 -10.38 8.68 -6.79
N ALA A 73 -10.30 7.42 -7.23
CA ALA A 73 -9.74 6.36 -6.43
C ALA A 73 -8.28 6.64 -6.06
N PHE A 74 -7.42 6.88 -7.05
CA PHE A 74 -6.00 7.13 -6.81
C PHE A 74 -5.76 8.34 -5.91
N THR A 75 -6.53 9.42 -6.10
CA THR A 75 -6.41 10.61 -5.26
C THR A 75 -6.74 10.31 -3.80
N ILE A 76 -7.83 9.59 -3.53
CA ILE A 76 -8.22 9.18 -2.16
C ILE A 76 -7.17 8.24 -1.54
N ILE A 77 -6.69 7.27 -2.32
CA ILE A 77 -5.70 6.28 -1.85
C ILE A 77 -4.41 6.98 -1.44
N VAL A 78 -3.87 7.83 -2.30
CA VAL A 78 -2.61 8.56 -2.03
C VAL A 78 -2.76 9.43 -0.80
N ALA A 79 -3.88 10.16 -0.66
CA ALA A 79 -4.14 10.97 0.53
C ALA A 79 -4.19 10.14 1.82
N THR A 80 -4.89 9.01 1.78
CA THR A 80 -4.98 8.09 2.93
C THR A 80 -3.60 7.53 3.29
N GLN A 81 -2.77 7.20 2.30
CA GLN A 81 -1.40 6.73 2.52
C GLN A 81 -0.53 7.78 3.22
N PHE A 82 -0.65 9.07 2.86
CA PHE A 82 0.08 10.14 3.56
C PHE A 82 -0.38 10.31 5.02
N VAL A 83 -1.68 10.26 5.27
CA VAL A 83 -2.24 10.33 6.64
C VAL A 83 -1.72 9.15 7.47
N VAL A 84 -1.86 7.93 6.95
CA VAL A 84 -1.42 6.71 7.65
C VAL A 84 0.10 6.72 7.87
N SER A 85 0.90 7.11 6.88
CA SER A 85 2.35 7.25 7.02
C SER A 85 2.72 8.25 8.12
N ALA A 86 2.03 9.38 8.18
CA ALA A 86 2.29 10.39 9.20
C ALA A 86 1.93 9.90 10.60
N MET A 87 0.86 9.11 10.75
CA MET A 87 0.52 8.45 12.01
C MET A 87 1.57 7.40 12.40
N LEU A 88 1.99 6.54 11.46
CA LEU A 88 3.02 5.52 11.70
C LEU A 88 4.34 6.15 12.15
N ASP A 89 4.77 7.22 11.48
CA ASP A 89 5.97 7.97 11.82
C ASP A 89 5.85 8.66 13.19
N HIS A 90 4.67 9.19 13.52
CA HIS A 90 4.44 9.89 14.79
C HIS A 90 4.53 8.95 15.99
N PHE A 91 3.91 7.78 15.88
CA PHE A 91 3.89 6.77 16.94
C PHE A 91 5.09 5.82 16.91
N GLY A 92 5.96 5.90 15.89
CA GLY A 92 7.08 4.98 15.71
C GLY A 92 6.65 3.53 15.47
N TRP A 93 5.45 3.32 14.93
CA TRP A 93 4.93 1.97 14.68
C TRP A 93 5.77 1.26 13.60
N LEU A 94 5.80 -0.08 13.67
CA LEU A 94 6.53 -0.94 12.73
C LEU A 94 8.07 -0.73 12.73
N GLY A 95 8.64 -0.12 13.77
CA GLY A 95 10.07 0.17 13.85
C GLY A 95 10.49 1.46 13.14
N ALA A 96 9.53 2.32 12.77
CA ALA A 96 9.81 3.65 12.26
C ALA A 96 10.51 4.50 13.33
N MET A 97 11.51 5.30 12.92
CA MET A 97 12.09 6.31 13.81
C MET A 97 11.01 7.34 14.11
N PRO A 98 10.64 7.56 15.40
CA PRO A 98 9.60 8.51 15.76
C PRO A 98 9.95 9.89 15.23
N ARG A 99 9.10 10.43 14.35
CA ARG A 99 9.23 11.79 13.85
C ARG A 99 8.04 12.60 14.36
N PRO A 100 8.28 13.65 15.17
CA PRO A 100 7.19 14.49 15.65
C PRO A 100 6.45 15.09 14.45
N LEU A 101 5.13 15.13 14.54
CA LEU A 101 4.29 15.80 13.56
C LEU A 101 4.53 17.31 13.71
N ASP A 102 5.25 17.89 12.75
CA ASP A 102 5.42 19.33 12.69
C ASP A 102 4.23 20.01 12.00
N VAL A 103 4.09 21.31 12.22
CA VAL A 103 2.99 22.11 11.68
C VAL A 103 2.99 22.09 10.15
N THR A 104 4.16 22.02 9.52
CA THR A 104 4.33 21.95 8.07
C THR A 104 3.73 20.68 7.48
N ARG A 105 4.02 19.52 8.09
CA ARG A 105 3.51 18.22 7.63
C ARG A 105 2.00 18.12 7.86
N PHE A 106 1.49 18.67 8.96
CA PHE A 106 0.05 18.75 9.20
C PHE A 106 -0.64 19.63 8.14
N ALA A 107 -0.10 20.81 7.83
CA ALA A 107 -0.62 21.68 6.78
C ALA A 107 -0.56 21.02 5.39
N GLY A 108 0.53 20.30 5.07
CA GLY A 108 0.67 19.55 3.84
C GLY A 108 -0.37 18.45 3.67
N ILE A 109 -0.64 17.67 4.73
CA ILE A 109 -1.71 16.67 4.74
C ILE A 109 -3.08 17.34 4.55
N GLY A 110 -3.32 18.47 5.21
CA GLY A 110 -4.53 19.27 5.01
C GLY A 110 -4.73 19.71 3.56
N ALA A 111 -3.67 20.17 2.91
CA ALA A 111 -3.69 20.56 1.50
C ALA A 111 -3.99 19.37 0.57
N ILE A 112 -3.44 18.19 0.85
CA ILE A 112 -3.74 16.96 0.10
C ILE A 112 -5.22 16.60 0.24
N VAL A 113 -5.76 16.61 1.47
CA VAL A 113 -7.17 16.30 1.72
C VAL A 113 -8.09 17.29 1.01
N ALA A 114 -7.76 18.58 1.05
CA ALA A 114 -8.51 19.60 0.31
C ALA A 114 -8.45 19.38 -1.22
N GLY A 115 -7.27 19.01 -1.74
CA GLY A 115 -7.07 18.66 -3.14
C GLY A 115 -7.92 17.46 -3.57
N VAL A 116 -7.99 16.42 -2.73
CA VAL A 116 -8.86 15.25 -2.94
C VAL A 116 -10.31 15.67 -3.01
N TRP A 117 -10.76 16.46 -2.03
CA TRP A 117 -12.13 16.95 -2.01
C TRP A 117 -12.49 17.71 -3.29
N LEU A 118 -11.61 18.60 -3.75
CA LEU A 118 -11.81 19.39 -4.96
C LEU A 118 -11.85 18.54 -6.24
N THR A 119 -11.04 17.48 -6.33
CA THR A 119 -11.02 16.60 -7.53
C THR A 119 -12.08 15.51 -7.50
N SER A 120 -12.60 15.15 -6.32
CA SER A 120 -13.65 14.14 -6.15
C SER A 120 -15.08 14.68 -6.30
N LYS A 121 -15.22 16.00 -6.47
CA LYS A 121 -16.50 16.71 -6.60
C LYS A 121 -16.80 17.03 -8.06
#